data_AF-A0A1C2AVA8-F1
#
_entry.id   AF-A0A1C2AVA8-F1
#
_cell.length_a   1.000
_cell.length_b   1.000
_cell.length_c   1.000
_cell.angle_alpha   90.00
_cell.angle_beta   90.00
_cell.angle_gamma   90.00
#
_symmetry.space_group_name_H-M   'P 1'
#
loop_
_entity.id
_entity.type
_entity.pdbx_description
1 polymer ?
#
loop_
_entity_poly.entity_id
_entity_poly.type
_entity_poly.pdbx_seq_one_letter_code
_entity_poly.pdbx_strand_id
1 'polypeptide(L)'
;MPNFMSWQKDREVRTAAEKIANAINMANTRTTNGSLEVVKITFESTTSSTSVTTVGIERKKFSDRLNKGLDVKCKNDANWFTKTIDQQTFSVATNLTKKSSICFSLREKNYGTDGIFNGQQNINLENSSNVTDKFIIICRSGSGCPGKHSYLIEWTRFGNVNKFKWSKSGAWTRM
;
A
#
# COMPACT_ATOMS: atom_id res chain seq x y z
N MET A 1 27.11 -25.01 -0.99
CA MET A 1 26.29 -24.68 -2.18
C MET A 1 25.41 -23.47 -1.88
N PRO A 2 25.35 -22.46 -2.77
CA PRO A 2 24.37 -21.38 -2.65
C PRO A 2 22.97 -21.99 -2.74
N ASN A 3 22.05 -21.57 -1.86
CA ASN A 3 20.71 -22.14 -1.85
C ASN A 3 19.84 -21.41 -2.90
N PHE A 4 19.83 -21.96 -4.12
CA PHE A 4 18.99 -21.54 -5.25
C PHE A 4 17.48 -21.57 -4.92
N MET A 5 17.08 -22.19 -3.81
CA MET A 5 15.78 -22.03 -3.18
C MET A 5 15.50 -20.61 -2.67
N SER A 6 16.47 -20.07 -1.93
CA SER A 6 16.30 -18.89 -1.09
C SER A 6 16.43 -17.57 -1.85
N TRP A 7 17.33 -17.49 -2.82
CA TRP A 7 17.55 -16.31 -3.66
C TRP A 7 16.35 -15.95 -4.55
N GLN A 8 15.69 -16.95 -5.15
CA GLN A 8 14.52 -16.78 -6.01
C GLN A 8 13.35 -16.26 -5.18
N LYS A 9 13.18 -16.83 -3.98
CA LYS A 9 12.18 -16.40 -3.00
C LYS A 9 12.40 -14.95 -2.58
N ASP A 10 13.64 -14.55 -2.27
CA ASP A 10 13.97 -13.15 -1.95
C ASP A 10 13.62 -12.22 -3.12
N ARG A 11 13.92 -12.63 -4.35
CA ARG A 11 13.68 -11.85 -5.56
C ARG A 11 12.18 -11.66 -5.84
N GLU A 12 11.36 -12.68 -5.64
CA GLU A 12 9.90 -12.60 -5.79
C GLU A 12 9.30 -11.58 -4.81
N VAL A 13 9.62 -11.70 -3.51
CA VAL A 13 9.09 -10.78 -2.49
C VAL A 13 9.60 -9.35 -2.73
N ARG A 14 10.88 -9.18 -3.09
CA ARG A 14 11.44 -7.87 -3.43
C ARG A 14 10.73 -7.23 -4.63
N THR A 15 10.49 -8.00 -5.69
CA THR A 15 9.83 -7.50 -6.91
C THR A 15 8.40 -7.07 -6.60
N ALA A 16 7.68 -7.85 -5.79
CA ALA A 16 6.34 -7.46 -5.33
C ALA A 16 6.38 -6.16 -4.51
N ALA A 17 7.34 -6.04 -3.59
CA ALA A 17 7.51 -4.82 -2.79
C ALA A 17 7.83 -3.58 -3.65
N GLU A 18 8.69 -3.72 -4.64
CA GLU A 18 9.00 -2.62 -5.58
C GLU A 18 7.76 -2.20 -6.37
N LYS A 19 6.98 -3.15 -6.88
CA LYS A 19 5.77 -2.86 -7.65
C LYS A 19 4.69 -2.21 -6.79
N ILE A 20 4.51 -2.67 -5.55
CA ILE A 20 3.56 -2.07 -4.61
C ILE A 20 3.99 -0.64 -4.24
N ALA A 21 5.26 -0.41 -3.95
CA ALA A 21 5.78 0.92 -3.67
C ALA A 21 5.57 1.86 -4.88
N ASN A 22 5.79 1.36 -6.09
CA ASN A 22 5.52 2.10 -7.32
C ASN A 22 4.03 2.41 -7.51
N ALA A 23 3.12 1.49 -7.17
CA ALA A 23 1.68 1.75 -7.21
C ALA A 23 1.28 2.90 -6.26
N ILE A 24 1.85 2.93 -5.05
CA ILE A 24 1.63 4.02 -4.08
C ILE A 24 2.15 5.35 -4.61
N ASN A 25 3.39 5.38 -5.11
CA ASN A 25 3.96 6.57 -5.73
C ASN A 25 3.12 7.06 -6.93
N MET A 26 2.72 6.13 -7.81
CA MET A 26 1.93 6.46 -8.99
C MET A 26 0.56 7.05 -8.62
N ALA A 27 -0.09 6.51 -7.59
CA ALA A 27 -1.36 7.03 -7.11
C ALA A 27 -1.22 8.48 -6.65
N ASN A 28 -0.17 8.80 -5.89
CA ASN A 28 0.11 10.17 -5.47
C ASN A 28 0.37 11.08 -6.69
N THR A 29 1.27 10.70 -7.58
CA THR A 29 1.64 11.50 -8.77
C THR A 29 0.46 11.79 -9.71
N ARG A 30 -0.46 10.82 -9.87
CA ARG A 30 -1.64 11.02 -10.72
C ARG A 30 -2.63 12.03 -10.15
N THR A 31 -2.70 12.15 -8.83
CA THR A 31 -3.49 13.19 -8.17
C THR A 31 -2.84 14.56 -8.26
N THR A 32 -1.52 14.66 -8.07
CA THR A 32 -0.79 15.94 -8.15
C THR A 32 -0.79 16.53 -9.55
N ASN A 33 -0.68 15.70 -10.58
CA ASN A 33 -0.70 16.14 -11.98
C ASN A 33 -2.10 16.53 -12.47
N GLY A 34 -3.13 16.45 -11.62
CA GLY A 34 -4.49 16.89 -11.92
C GLY A 34 -5.29 15.97 -12.86
N SER A 35 -4.74 14.82 -13.24
CA SER A 35 -5.42 13.84 -14.10
C SER A 35 -6.62 13.18 -13.41
N LEU A 36 -6.53 13.03 -12.08
CA LEU A 36 -7.54 12.41 -11.22
C LEU A 36 -7.62 13.20 -9.93
N GLU A 37 -8.82 13.32 -9.36
CA GLU A 37 -9.04 14.08 -8.12
C GLU A 37 -8.72 13.24 -6.89
N VAL A 38 -9.15 11.99 -6.92
CA VAL A 38 -8.87 10.98 -5.89
C VAL A 38 -8.44 9.68 -6.57
N VAL A 39 -7.39 9.05 -6.05
CA VAL A 39 -6.93 7.73 -6.44
C VAL A 39 -6.96 6.83 -5.21
N LYS A 40 -7.67 5.69 -5.32
CA LYS A 40 -7.74 4.65 -4.30
C LYS A 40 -6.90 3.46 -4.70
N ILE A 41 -6.06 3.01 -3.79
CA ILE A 41 -5.36 1.74 -3.85
C ILE A 41 -6.06 0.79 -2.87
N THR A 42 -6.32 -0.42 -3.30
CA THR A 42 -7.02 -1.44 -2.53
C THR A 42 -6.15 -2.68 -2.47
N PHE A 43 -5.92 -3.17 -1.26
CA PHE A 43 -5.12 -4.34 -0.97
C PHE A 43 -6.03 -5.43 -0.42
N GLU A 44 -6.04 -6.58 -1.09
CA GLU A 44 -6.71 -7.77 -0.61
C GLU A 44 -5.67 -8.88 -0.55
N SER A 45 -5.37 -9.32 0.66
CA SER A 45 -4.34 -10.33 0.91
C SER A 45 -4.98 -11.60 1.43
N THR A 46 -4.47 -12.71 0.96
CA THR A 46 -4.71 -14.06 1.45
C THR A 46 -3.41 -14.60 2.06
N THR A 47 -3.42 -15.86 2.50
CA THR A 47 -2.24 -16.50 3.10
C THR A 47 -1.07 -16.70 2.13
N SER A 48 -1.30 -16.58 0.82
CA SER A 48 -0.31 -16.85 -0.23
C SER A 48 -0.36 -15.91 -1.44
N SER A 49 -1.36 -15.04 -1.53
CA SER A 49 -1.51 -14.10 -2.63
C SER A 49 -2.00 -12.74 -2.16
N THR A 50 -1.61 -11.68 -2.86
CA THR A 50 -2.06 -10.31 -2.59
C THR A 50 -2.43 -9.64 -3.90
N SER A 51 -3.67 -9.20 -4.01
CA SER A 51 -4.13 -8.36 -5.10
C SER A 51 -4.06 -6.89 -4.71
N VAL A 52 -3.61 -6.08 -5.65
CA VAL A 52 -3.48 -4.63 -5.53
C VAL A 52 -4.21 -4.00 -6.70
N THR A 53 -5.30 -3.31 -6.38
CA THR A 53 -6.16 -2.67 -7.36
C THR A 53 -6.12 -1.16 -7.15
N THR A 54 -5.73 -0.44 -8.19
CA THR A 54 -5.65 1.03 -8.19
C THR A 54 -6.74 1.59 -9.09
N VAL A 55 -7.64 2.38 -8.51
CA VAL A 55 -8.75 3.03 -9.20
C VAL A 55 -8.74 4.54 -8.92
N GLY A 56 -9.38 5.33 -9.77
CA GLY A 56 -9.45 6.77 -9.62
C GLY A 56 -10.76 7.35 -10.13
N ILE A 57 -10.97 8.61 -9.76
CA ILE A 57 -12.10 9.42 -10.22
C ILE A 57 -11.60 10.73 -10.82
N GLU A 58 -12.26 11.20 -11.86
CA GLU A 58 -12.00 12.50 -12.46
C GLU A 58 -12.61 13.63 -11.62
N ARG A 59 -11.99 14.81 -11.67
CA ARG A 59 -12.44 15.99 -10.91
C ARG A 59 -13.91 16.33 -11.11
N LYS A 60 -14.39 16.31 -12.35
CA LYS A 60 -15.80 16.61 -12.66
C LYS A 60 -16.75 15.67 -11.92
N LYS A 61 -16.53 14.36 -12.02
CA LYS A 61 -17.35 13.33 -11.37
C LYS A 61 -17.26 13.40 -9.85
N PHE A 62 -16.10 13.72 -9.31
CA PHE A 62 -15.91 13.94 -7.88
C PHE A 62 -16.70 15.15 -7.39
N SER A 63 -16.61 16.29 -8.08
CA SER A 63 -17.38 17.50 -7.75
C SER A 63 -18.89 17.26 -7.86
N ASP A 64 -19.35 16.57 -8.91
CA ASP A 64 -20.77 16.23 -9.08
C ASP A 64 -21.29 15.40 -7.89
N ARG A 65 -20.47 14.49 -7.36
CA ARG A 65 -20.79 13.67 -6.20
C ARG A 65 -20.85 14.50 -4.92
N LEU A 66 -19.86 15.36 -4.71
CA LEU A 66 -19.78 16.26 -3.56
C LEU A 66 -21.00 17.20 -3.51
N ASN A 67 -21.37 17.79 -4.64
CA ASN A 67 -22.51 18.69 -4.75
C ASN A 67 -23.87 18.01 -4.49
N LYS A 68 -23.94 16.69 -4.67
CA LYS A 68 -25.12 15.87 -4.33
C LYS A 68 -25.16 15.46 -2.85
N GLY A 69 -24.21 15.91 -2.03
CA GLY A 69 -24.11 15.52 -0.61
C GLY A 69 -23.75 14.05 -0.41
N LEU A 70 -23.20 13.39 -1.42
CA LEU A 70 -22.83 11.97 -1.35
C LEU A 70 -21.46 11.81 -0.67
N ASP A 71 -21.30 10.69 0.04
CA ASP A 71 -20.06 10.39 0.78
C ASP A 71 -18.85 10.25 -0.16
N VAL A 72 -17.78 10.97 0.17
CA VAL A 72 -16.49 11.01 -0.56
C VAL A 72 -15.34 10.44 0.27
N LYS A 73 -15.62 9.87 1.45
CA LYS A 73 -14.60 9.28 2.32
C LYS A 73 -13.92 8.08 1.66
N CYS A 74 -12.67 7.85 2.04
CA CYS A 74 -11.95 6.65 1.64
C CYS A 74 -12.60 5.42 2.27
N LYS A 75 -13.18 4.56 1.44
CA LYS A 75 -13.76 3.30 1.88
C LYS A 75 -13.39 2.16 0.94
N ASN A 76 -13.19 0.98 1.52
CA ASN A 76 -12.91 -0.26 0.83
C ASN A 76 -14.02 -0.60 -0.19
N ASP A 77 -15.28 -0.44 0.22
CA ASP A 77 -16.50 -0.74 -0.54
C ASP A 77 -16.95 0.41 -1.48
N ALA A 78 -16.23 1.54 -1.50
CA ALA A 78 -16.53 2.64 -2.40
C ALA A 78 -16.48 2.18 -3.88
N ASN A 79 -17.63 2.21 -4.54
CA ASN A 79 -17.86 1.76 -5.92
C ASN A 79 -18.03 2.91 -6.92
N TRP A 80 -17.82 4.15 -6.49
CA TRP A 80 -18.01 5.35 -7.30
C TRP A 80 -16.76 5.77 -8.09
N PHE A 81 -15.65 5.03 -7.96
CA PHE A 81 -14.47 5.24 -8.78
C PHE A 81 -14.74 4.79 -10.21
N THR A 82 -14.45 5.66 -11.18
CA THR A 82 -14.87 5.46 -12.58
C THR A 82 -13.77 4.90 -13.46
N LYS A 83 -12.50 4.97 -13.02
CA LYS A 83 -11.34 4.60 -13.83
C LYS A 83 -10.46 3.60 -13.11
N THR A 84 -10.27 2.42 -13.71
CA THR A 84 -9.20 1.50 -13.29
C THR A 84 -7.88 1.95 -13.87
N ILE A 85 -6.87 2.08 -13.02
CA ILE A 85 -5.52 2.53 -13.40
C ILE A 85 -4.60 1.34 -13.56
N ASP A 86 -4.63 0.43 -12.59
CA ASP A 86 -3.78 -0.74 -12.55
C ASP A 86 -4.42 -1.81 -11.66
N GLN A 87 -4.19 -3.08 -12.00
CA GLN A 87 -4.63 -4.21 -11.20
C GLN A 87 -3.60 -5.33 -11.33
N GLN A 88 -2.96 -5.67 -10.22
CA GLN A 88 -1.91 -6.68 -10.17
C GLN A 88 -2.17 -7.67 -9.05
N THR A 89 -1.84 -8.93 -9.29
CA THR A 89 -1.87 -9.99 -8.28
C THR A 89 -0.48 -10.57 -8.13
N PHE A 90 -0.03 -10.69 -6.88
CA PHE A 90 1.27 -11.19 -6.51
C PHE A 90 1.13 -12.46 -5.68
N SER A 91 1.99 -13.45 -5.91
CA SER A 91 2.07 -14.68 -5.10
C SER A 91 2.86 -14.44 -3.80
N VAL A 92 2.44 -13.46 -3.01
CA VAL A 92 3.02 -13.06 -1.73
C VAL A 92 1.92 -12.82 -0.71
N ALA A 93 2.23 -13.04 0.56
CA ALA A 93 1.38 -12.69 1.69
C ALA A 93 1.73 -11.30 2.25
N THR A 94 0.82 -10.74 3.03
CA THR A 94 1.07 -9.48 3.76
C THR A 94 0.63 -9.58 5.22
N ASN A 95 0.91 -8.53 6.00
CA ASN A 95 0.35 -8.40 7.36
C ASN A 95 -1.16 -8.08 7.36
N LEU A 96 -1.80 -7.92 6.21
CA LEU A 96 -3.21 -7.57 6.13
C LEU A 96 -4.10 -8.80 6.37
N THR A 97 -4.97 -8.72 7.36
CA THR A 97 -6.02 -9.72 7.65
C THR A 97 -7.37 -9.36 7.02
N LYS A 98 -7.53 -8.13 6.53
CA LYS A 98 -8.75 -7.59 5.93
C LYS A 98 -8.40 -6.71 4.75
N LYS A 99 -9.36 -6.56 3.84
CA LYS A 99 -9.33 -5.56 2.77
C LYS A 99 -8.99 -4.19 3.36
N SER A 100 -7.97 -3.56 2.79
CA SER A 100 -7.47 -2.28 3.28
C SER A 100 -7.21 -1.35 2.10
N SER A 101 -7.48 -0.07 2.28
CA SER A 101 -7.40 0.91 1.19
C SER A 101 -6.66 2.17 1.62
N ILE A 102 -6.00 2.79 0.64
CA ILE A 102 -5.36 4.09 0.76
C ILE A 102 -5.95 4.98 -0.32
N CYS A 103 -6.44 6.16 0.04
CA CYS A 103 -6.90 7.16 -0.91
C CYS A 103 -5.99 8.37 -0.87
N PHE A 104 -5.38 8.69 -2.01
CA PHE A 104 -4.67 9.93 -2.24
C PHE A 104 -5.58 10.91 -2.94
N SER A 105 -5.38 12.19 -2.69
CA SER A 105 -6.13 13.27 -3.34
C SER A 105 -5.24 14.47 -3.55
N LEU A 106 -5.62 15.32 -4.51
CA LEU A 106 -4.90 16.55 -4.77
C LEU A 106 -4.84 17.41 -3.47
N ARG A 107 -3.62 17.77 -3.06
CA ARG A 107 -3.34 18.54 -1.82
C ARG A 107 -3.89 17.88 -0.55
N GLU A 108 -4.02 16.56 -0.55
CA GLU A 108 -4.41 15.73 0.61
C GLU A 108 -5.78 16.04 1.23
N LYS A 109 -6.61 16.87 0.58
CA LYS A 109 -7.89 17.31 1.14
C LYS A 109 -8.81 16.15 1.51
N ASN A 110 -8.75 15.08 0.73
CA ASN A 110 -9.52 13.85 0.89
C ASN A 110 -8.58 12.64 1.10
N TYR A 111 -7.40 12.86 1.67
CA TYR A 111 -6.55 11.73 2.08
C TYR A 111 -7.27 10.89 3.13
N GLY A 112 -7.21 9.58 2.98
CA GLY A 112 -7.78 8.68 3.97
C GLY A 112 -7.29 7.25 3.78
N THR A 113 -7.44 6.47 4.84
CA THR A 113 -7.14 5.04 4.87
C THR A 113 -8.33 4.27 5.42
N ASP A 114 -8.52 3.05 4.96
CA ASP A 114 -9.57 2.16 5.44
C ASP A 114 -9.03 0.74 5.69
N GLY A 115 -9.79 -0.07 6.43
CA GLY A 115 -9.37 -1.39 6.88
C GLY A 115 -8.35 -1.30 8.00
N ILE A 116 -7.31 -2.13 7.93
CA ILE A 116 -6.30 -2.24 9.01
C ILE A 116 -5.49 -0.95 9.14
N PHE A 117 -5.29 -0.22 8.05
CA PHE A 117 -4.54 1.03 8.05
C PHE A 117 -5.17 2.15 8.90
N ASN A 118 -6.46 2.06 9.22
CA ASN A 118 -7.17 3.03 10.07
C ASN A 118 -7.04 2.75 11.59
N GLY A 119 -6.25 1.75 11.98
CA GLY A 119 -5.99 1.40 13.38
C GLY A 119 -4.77 0.51 13.55
N GLN A 120 -3.84 0.58 12.61
CA GLN A 120 -2.63 -0.22 12.63
C GLN A 120 -1.72 0.25 13.76
N GLN A 121 -1.13 -0.69 14.49
CA GLN A 121 -0.20 -0.35 15.57
C GLN A 121 1.11 0.21 15.00
N ASN A 122 1.69 1.17 15.72
CA ASN A 122 3.00 1.72 15.37
C ASN A 122 4.08 0.65 15.41
N ILE A 123 5.01 0.72 14.46
CA ILE A 123 6.24 -0.07 14.46
C ILE A 123 7.45 0.85 14.47
N ASN A 124 8.57 0.37 15.00
CA ASN A 124 9.85 1.07 14.95
C ASN A 124 10.57 0.77 13.63
N LEU A 125 11.03 1.82 12.95
CA LEU A 125 11.82 1.75 11.72
C LEU A 125 13.22 2.28 11.98
N GLU A 126 14.26 1.48 11.73
CA GLU A 126 15.68 1.82 11.94
C GLU A 126 16.10 2.08 13.39
N ASN A 127 15.42 2.99 14.09
CA ASN A 127 15.61 3.33 15.50
C ASN A 127 14.24 3.43 16.24
N SER A 128 14.27 3.41 17.57
CA SER A 128 13.05 3.45 18.41
C SER A 128 12.29 4.78 18.39
N SER A 129 12.83 5.80 17.71
CA SER A 129 12.23 7.13 17.61
C SER A 129 11.47 7.35 16.30
N ASN A 130 11.73 6.54 15.27
CA ASN A 130 11.05 6.63 13.99
C ASN A 130 9.92 5.58 13.95
N VAL A 131 8.73 6.02 14.35
CA VAL A 131 7.52 5.19 14.43
C VAL A 131 6.53 5.52 13.33
N THR A 132 5.90 4.49 12.78
CA THR A 132 4.86 4.68 11.77
C THR A 132 3.73 3.65 11.93
N ASP A 133 2.50 4.09 11.65
CA ASP A 133 1.33 3.23 11.50
C ASP A 133 0.93 3.06 10.02
N LYS A 134 1.60 3.76 9.10
CA LYS A 134 1.33 3.73 7.65
C LYS A 134 2.34 2.86 6.94
N PHE A 135 2.19 1.55 7.11
CA PHE A 135 3.05 0.57 6.47
C PHE A 135 2.30 -0.66 5.99
N ILE A 136 2.93 -1.41 5.09
CA ILE A 136 2.53 -2.75 4.70
C ILE A 136 3.78 -3.64 4.70
N ILE A 137 3.67 -4.80 5.33
CA ILE A 137 4.72 -5.82 5.31
C ILE A 137 4.36 -6.85 4.24
N ILE A 138 5.35 -7.20 3.43
CA ILE A 138 5.24 -8.16 2.34
C ILE A 138 6.23 -9.28 2.61
N CYS A 139 5.73 -10.51 2.50
CA CYS A 139 6.48 -11.72 2.77
C CYS A 139 5.96 -12.87 1.91
N ARG A 140 6.67 -13.99 1.88
CA ARG A 140 6.27 -15.14 1.05
C ARG A 140 4.96 -15.78 1.51
N SER A 141 4.79 -15.99 2.81
CA SER A 141 3.68 -16.75 3.37
C SER A 141 3.54 -16.49 4.88
N GLY A 142 2.31 -16.55 5.39
CA GLY A 142 2.00 -16.38 6.82
C GLY A 142 1.42 -15.00 7.16
N SER A 143 0.73 -14.90 8.29
CA SER A 143 0.16 -13.65 8.81
C SER A 143 1.17 -12.93 9.73
N GLY A 144 1.41 -11.63 9.51
CA GLY A 144 2.13 -10.76 10.46
C GLY A 144 3.67 -10.84 10.49
N CYS A 145 4.29 -11.00 9.32
CA CYS A 145 5.69 -11.38 9.13
C CYS A 145 6.79 -10.54 9.83
N PRO A 146 7.80 -11.23 10.42
CA PRO A 146 9.21 -10.97 10.15
C PRO A 146 10.08 -12.27 10.15
N GLY A 147 9.76 -13.21 9.25
CA GLY A 147 10.68 -14.31 8.88
C GLY A 147 11.74 -13.86 7.87
N LYS A 148 12.64 -14.77 7.43
CA LYS A 148 13.64 -14.46 6.37
C LYS A 148 12.94 -13.95 5.11
N HIS A 149 13.50 -12.92 4.47
CA HIS A 149 13.01 -12.32 3.22
C HIS A 149 11.67 -11.56 3.36
N SER A 150 11.56 -10.72 4.38
CA SER A 150 10.43 -9.80 4.57
C SER A 150 10.82 -8.38 4.15
N TYR A 151 9.90 -7.69 3.51
CA TYR A 151 10.05 -6.31 3.04
C TYR A 151 8.92 -5.47 3.60
N LEU A 152 9.20 -4.20 3.87
CA LEU A 152 8.23 -3.26 4.40
C LEU A 152 8.21 -2.01 3.53
N ILE A 153 7.01 -1.52 3.28
CA ILE A 153 6.79 -0.26 2.59
C ILE A 153 6.07 0.66 3.54
N GLU A 154 6.69 1.79 3.83
CA GLU A 154 6.08 2.89 4.56
C GLU A 154 5.65 3.96 3.55
N TRP A 155 4.53 4.62 3.81
CA TRP A 155 4.13 5.80 3.06
C TRP A 155 3.66 6.93 3.98
N THR A 156 3.68 8.14 3.43
CA THR A 156 3.10 9.32 4.07
C THR A 156 1.88 9.80 3.30
N ARG A 157 1.06 10.65 3.93
CA ARG A 157 -0.05 11.34 3.26
C ARG A 157 0.40 12.22 2.07
N PHE A 158 1.63 12.73 2.13
CA PHE A 158 2.28 13.51 1.09
C PHE A 158 2.79 12.66 -0.08
N GLY A 159 2.71 11.33 0.06
CA GLY A 159 3.16 10.34 -0.91
C GLY A 159 4.67 10.14 -1.00
N ASN A 160 5.41 10.51 0.05
CA ASN A 160 6.72 9.91 0.26
C ASN A 160 6.55 8.41 0.53
N VAL A 161 7.36 7.58 -0.11
CA VAL A 161 7.35 6.12 0.05
C VAL A 161 8.77 5.65 0.38
N ASN A 162 8.93 5.01 1.54
CA ASN A 162 10.18 4.42 1.99
C ASN A 162 10.08 2.90 1.93
N LYS A 163 11.20 2.23 1.63
CA LYS A 163 11.28 0.77 1.55
C LYS A 163 12.29 0.27 2.58
N PHE A 164 11.97 -0.84 3.22
CA PHE A 164 12.82 -1.47 4.22
C PHE A 164 12.90 -2.97 3.98
N LYS A 165 14.01 -3.57 4.40
CA LYS A 165 14.23 -5.01 4.43
C LYS A 165 14.44 -5.47 5.87
N TRP A 166 13.87 -6.62 6.21
CA TRP A 166 14.09 -7.24 7.50
C TRP A 166 15.52 -7.82 7.59
N SER A 167 16.29 -7.33 8.55
CA SER A 167 17.67 -7.76 8.78
C SER A 167 17.72 -9.10 9.54
N LYS A 168 18.88 -9.76 9.50
CA LYS A 168 19.14 -10.93 10.35
C LYS A 168 19.22 -10.58 11.84
N SER A 169 19.51 -9.32 12.17
CA SER A 169 19.59 -8.81 13.54
C SER A 169 18.23 -8.47 14.14
N GLY A 170 17.14 -8.70 13.41
CA GLY A 170 15.78 -8.45 13.90
C GLY A 170 15.37 -6.98 13.85
N ALA A 171 15.86 -6.24 12.87
CA ALA A 171 15.54 -4.82 12.68
C ALA A 171 15.19 -4.51 11.22
N TRP A 172 14.35 -3.49 11.00
CA TRP A 172 14.09 -2.94 9.67
C TRP A 172 15.24 -2.05 9.23
N THR A 173 15.82 -2.33 8.07
CA THR A 173 16.89 -1.52 7.47
C THR A 173 16.39 -0.93 6.15
N ARG A 174 16.57 0.37 5.95
CA ARG A 174 16.17 1.07 4.72
C ARG A 174 16.93 0.55 3.50
N MET A 175 16.24 0.50 2.37
CA MET A 175 16.74 0.04 1.07
C MET A 175 16.96 1.17 0.09
#